data_AF-A0A382VCH6-F1
#
_entry.id   AF-A0A382VCH6-F1
#
_cell.length_a   1.000
_cell.length_b   1.000
_cell.length_c   1.000
_cell.angle_alpha   90.00
_cell.angle_beta   90.00
_cell.angle_gamma   90.00
#
_symmetry.space_group_name_H-M   'P 1'
#
loop_
_entity.id
_entity.type
_entity.pdbx_description
1 polymer ?
#
loop_
_entity_poly.entity_id
_entity_poly.type
_entity_poly.pdbx_seq_one_letter_code
_entity_poly.pdbx_strand_id
1 'polypeptide(L)' 'MLRDSPTINVMVSAARKASRGLLRDYGEISKLQVSIKGPADFVTNADIKAEK' A
#
# COMPACT_ATOMS: atom_id res chain seq x y z
N MET A 1 -21.20 9.96 18.40
CA MET A 1 -20.08 9.68 17.49
C MET A 1 -18.86 9.37 18.34
N LEU A 2 -18.30 8.17 18.23
CA LEU A 2 -16.99 7.89 18.81
C LEU A 2 -15.98 8.82 18.11
N ARG A 3 -15.29 9.66 18.89
CA ARG A 3 -14.16 10.43 18.39
C ARG A 3 -12.97 9.49 18.37
N ASP A 4 -12.52 9.12 17.18
CA ASP A 4 -11.24 8.44 17.02
C ASP A 4 -10.13 9.32 17.59
N SER A 5 -9.17 8.69 18.26
CA SER A 5 -8.01 9.41 18.78
C SER A 5 -7.25 10.07 17.62
N PRO A 6 -6.54 11.19 17.86
CA PRO A 6 -5.77 11.87 16.82
C PRO A 6 -4.82 10.92 16.05
N THR A 7 -4.20 9.99 16.77
CA THR A 7 -3.33 8.96 16.18
C THR A 7 -4.08 8.04 15.22
N ILE A 8 -5.26 7.56 15.61
CA ILE A 8 -6.09 6.69 14.74
C ILE A 8 -6.51 7.43 13.48
N ASN A 9 -6.88 8.71 13.57
CA ASN A 9 -7.23 9.52 12.40
C ASN A 9 -6.09 9.60 11.37
N VAL A 10 -4.85 9.75 11.84
CA VAL A 10 -3.66 9.79 10.99
C VAL A 10 -3.40 8.42 10.35
N MET A 11 -3.47 7.34 11.14
CA MET A 11 -3.27 5.97 10.65
C MET A 11 -4.31 5.61 9.57
N VAL A 12 -5.59 5.90 9.82
CA VAL A 12 -6.67 5.65 8.86
C VAL A 12 -6.47 6.46 7.58
N SER A 13 -6.03 7.72 7.68
CA SER A 13 -5.77 8.56 6.52
C SER A 13 -4.58 8.04 5.70
N ALA A 14 -3.50 7.61 6.35
CA ALA A 14 -2.34 7.01 5.68
C ALA A 14 -2.74 5.73 4.93
N ALA A 15 -3.45 4.82 5.59
CA ALA A 15 -3.93 3.57 4.98
C ALA A 15 -4.85 3.84 3.76
N ARG A 16 -5.78 4.79 3.88
CA ARG A 16 -6.66 5.20 2.75
C ARG A 16 -5.90 5.84 1.60
N LYS A 17 -4.81 6.56 1.87
CA LYS A 17 -3.98 7.16 0.82
C LYS A 17 -3.23 6.09 0.04
N ALA A 18 -2.60 5.15 0.75
CA ALA A 18 -1.89 4.02 0.15
C ALA A 18 -2.82 3.11 -0.67
N SER A 19 -4.01 2.78 -0.14
CA SER A 19 -4.95 1.85 -0.78
C SER A 19 -5.39 2.29 -2.18
N ARG A 20 -5.50 3.61 -2.44
CA ARG A 20 -5.81 4.13 -3.78
C ARG A 20 -4.76 3.79 -4.82
N GLY A 21 -3.49 3.75 -4.43
CA GLY A 21 -2.39 3.30 -5.30
C GLY A 21 -2.50 1.82 -5.59
N LEU A 22 -2.57 1.03 -4.53
CA LEU A 22 -2.66 -0.43 -4.61
C LEU A 22 -3.85 -0.91 -5.45
N LEU A 23 -5.03 -0.28 -5.31
CA LEU A 23 -6.21 -0.62 -6.10
C LEU A 23 -6.01 -0.39 -7.61
N ARG A 24 -5.31 0.68 -8.00
CA ARG A 24 -5.01 0.94 -9.42
C ARG A 24 -3.99 -0.06 -9.95
N ASP A 25 -2.93 -0.28 -9.18
CA ASP A 25 -1.84 -1.18 -9.57
C ASP A 25 -2.33 -2.64 -9.67
N TYR A 26 -3.31 -3.04 -8.84
CA TYR A 26 -4.00 -4.32 -8.96
C TYR A 26 -4.78 -4.47 -10.28
N GLY A 27 -5.39 -3.39 -10.78
CA GLY A 27 -6.08 -3.39 -12.07
C GLY A 27 -5.15 -3.64 -13.26
N GLU A 28 -3.84 -3.43 -13.10
CA GLU A 28 -2.81 -3.63 -14.12
C GLU A 28 -1.75 -4.66 -13.65
N ILE A 29 -2.16 -5.68 -12.91
CA ILE A 29 -1.24 -6.61 -12.23
C ILE A 29 -0.20 -7.27 -13.14
N SER A 30 -0.55 -7.55 -14.41
CA SER A 30 0.38 -8.13 -15.39
C SER A 30 1.54 -7.20 -15.77
N LYS A 31 1.40 -5.89 -15.53
CA LYS A 31 2.43 -4.88 -15.75
C LYS A 31 3.19 -4.51 -14.47
N LEU A 32 2.78 -5.07 -13.33
CA LEU A 32 3.38 -4.75 -12.04
C LEU A 32 4.83 -5.23 -12.00
N GLN A 33 5.76 -4.33 -11.69
CA GLN A 33 7.16 -4.69 -11.61
C GLN A 33 7.44 -5.36 -10.27
N VAL A 34 8.02 -6.57 -10.33
CA VAL A 34 8.32 -7.41 -9.16
C VAL A 34 9.82 -7.64 -9.08
N SER A 35 10.33 -7.59 -7.85
CA SER A 35 11.70 -7.93 -7.49
C SER A 35 11.70 -9.03 -6.41
N ILE A 36 12.74 -9.85 -6.39
CA ILE A 36 12.91 -10.93 -5.41
C ILE A 36 13.79 -10.42 -4.27
N LYS A 37 13.31 -10.53 -3.03
CA LYS A 37 14.09 -10.27 -1.80
C LYS A 37 14.75 -11.55 -1.28
N GLY A 38 14.11 -12.69 -1.47
CA GLY A 38 14.58 -14.01 -1.05
C GLY A 38 13.70 -15.15 -1.60
N PRO A 39 13.97 -16.41 -1.22
CA PRO A 39 13.14 -17.54 -1.66
C PRO A 39 11.67 -17.34 -1.28
N ALA A 40 10.79 -17.30 -2.28
CA ALA A 40 9.36 -17.00 -2.12
C ALA A 40 9.03 -15.64 -1.44
N ASP A 41 9.99 -14.72 -1.36
CA ASP A 41 9.80 -13.36 -0.83
C ASP A 41 9.99 -12.31 -1.92
N PHE A 42 8.94 -11.53 -2.17
CA PHE A 42 8.86 -10.58 -3.28
C PHE A 42 8.54 -9.18 -2.78
N VAL A 43 8.93 -8.19 -3.57
CA VAL A 43 8.54 -6.79 -3.40
C VAL A 43 8.17 -6.22 -4.76
N THR A 44 7.14 -5.37 -4.79
CA THR A 44 6.71 -4.71 -6.00
C THR A 44 7.02 -3.21 -5.95
N ASN A 45 7.00 -2.57 -7.11
CA ASN A 45 7.01 -1.11 -7.16
C ASN A 45 5.79 -0.48 -6.45
N ALA A 46 4.66 -1.19 -6.34
CA ALA A 46 3.50 -0.74 -5.58
C ALA A 46 3.75 -0.74 -4.06
N ASP A 47 4.45 -1.74 -3.53
CA ASP A 47 4.84 -1.79 -2.11
C ASP A 47 5.72 -0.58 -1.74
N ILE A 48 6.78 -0.35 -2.54
CA ILE A 48 7.72 0.77 -2.34
C ILE A 48 7.00 2.13 -2.41
N LYS A 49 5.96 2.24 -3.24
CA LYS A 49 5.15 3.45 -3.37
C LYS A 49 4.18 3.64 -2.20
N ALA A 50 3.65 2.55 -1.65
CA ALA A 50 2.74 2.59 -0.50
C ALA A 50 3.45 3.00 0.81
N GLU A 51 4.76 2.76 0.90
CA GLU A 51 5.59 3.12 2.07
C GLU A 51 5.95 4.63 2.13
N LYS A 52 5.79 5.38 1.02
CA LYS A 52 6.11 6.81 0.91
C LYS A 52 4.94 7.73 1.23
#